data_AF-E5A1A8-F1
#
_entry.id   AF-E5A1A8-F1
#
_cell.length_a   1.000
_cell.length_b   1.000
_cell.length_c   1.000
_cell.angle_alpha   90.00
_cell.angle_beta   90.00
_cell.angle_gamma   90.00
#
_symmetry.space_group_name_H-M   'P 1'
#
loop_
_entity.id
_entity.type
_entity.pdbx_description
1 polymer ?
#
loop_
_entity_poly.entity_id
_entity_poly.type
_entity_poly.pdbx_seq_one_letter_code
_entity_poly.pdbx_strand_id
1 'polypeptide(L)'
;MFSSNLVNAQLDPDLGACTMSSQPRYCTGPTHNNFSPRSHVGDEYLAAFSMPSAMPSHAPPQMPGYMLTNHDAHPLKEQVANILERDNLRFPGAQPVSFAREHIQELQRQEYFMCEKTDGLRCLLFLHWQDTGAGFEPVTFLFDRKNNYYQIQPPFRIPYYKEPENPEPFLFGTILDGELVNDHYPGEPTPRLNYYVFDCLAVDSENVTGKPLDKRLGRLQEWVLKPYNAYLTRQFGPAITPNDLKPFALKPKKTYSAYSLQEMFNKVLPNLKHGNDGLIFTCKNTRYEFGTDRHILKWKPPHENTIDFKLRLGDFPLIDPQDGEDGLIPDYDAMPAPIQLLVSHGQDKYQPFATLALTPAEWNTLKSLNQRLDGRIIECYRHPSGQWKYKAEHNGHPRWRDDKKDANHISTVNSVLASIENPVTELDLLANEENIKREIYKLQGRAEQYRPPLDSAGDLREAKKRKLSPSEANGSH
;
A
#
# COMPACT_ATOMS: atom_id res chain seq x y z
N MET A 1 2.00 61.79 29.73
CA MET A 1 1.59 62.34 28.43
C MET A 1 0.69 61.31 27.76
N PHE A 2 -0.57 61.69 27.51
CA PHE A 2 -1.65 61.13 26.67
C PHE A 2 -1.60 59.62 26.28
N SER A 3 -2.57 58.78 26.70
CA SER A 3 -3.91 58.53 26.09
C SER A 3 -3.83 58.15 24.60
N SER A 4 -4.46 57.11 24.05
CA SER A 4 -5.81 56.56 24.30
C SER A 4 -6.05 55.23 23.56
N ASN A 5 -7.03 54.47 24.07
CA ASN A 5 -7.66 53.25 23.54
C ASN A 5 -8.59 53.48 22.32
N LEU A 6 -9.13 52.34 21.83
CA LEU A 6 -10.43 52.08 21.14
C LEU A 6 -10.31 51.87 19.60
N VAL A 7 -11.02 50.96 18.91
CA VAL A 7 -12.06 49.95 19.25
C VAL A 7 -12.25 48.97 18.06
N ASN A 8 -12.79 47.79 18.39
CA ASN A 8 -13.38 46.72 17.58
C ASN A 8 -14.19 47.12 16.32
N ALA A 9 -14.24 46.21 15.34
CA ALA A 9 -15.40 46.02 14.47
C ALA A 9 -15.61 44.54 14.12
N GLN A 10 -16.78 44.01 14.52
CA GLN A 10 -17.42 42.77 14.06
C GLN A 10 -18.04 42.99 12.67
N LEU A 11 -18.15 41.93 11.88
CA LEU A 11 -18.93 41.87 10.65
C LEU A 11 -19.87 40.67 10.70
N ASP A 12 -21.15 40.93 10.41
CA ASP A 12 -22.18 39.97 9.99
C ASP A 12 -23.25 40.78 9.19
N PRO A 13 -24.27 40.18 8.54
CA PRO A 13 -24.36 40.03 7.08
C PRO A 13 -25.63 40.68 6.46
N ASP A 14 -25.74 40.73 5.13
CA ASP A 14 -27.01 40.91 4.37
C ASP A 14 -26.78 40.54 2.88
N LEU A 15 -27.50 39.56 2.30
CA LEU A 15 -28.83 39.59 1.67
C LEU A 15 -28.89 40.33 0.31
N GLY A 16 -29.23 39.58 -0.74
CA GLY A 16 -29.56 40.10 -2.07
C GLY A 16 -30.25 39.04 -2.94
N ALA A 17 -31.57 39.18 -3.07
CA ALA A 17 -32.45 38.37 -3.91
C ALA A 17 -32.47 38.86 -5.37
N CYS A 18 -32.77 37.98 -6.33
CA CYS A 18 -33.38 38.38 -7.61
C CYS A 18 -34.21 37.23 -8.22
N THR A 19 -35.30 37.60 -8.88
CA THR A 19 -36.47 36.78 -9.21
C THR A 19 -36.68 36.61 -10.74
N MET A 20 -37.22 35.43 -11.10
CA MET A 20 -38.25 35.09 -12.10
C MET A 20 -38.15 35.34 -13.63
N SER A 21 -38.78 34.37 -14.31
CA SER A 21 -39.39 34.32 -15.67
C SER A 21 -38.49 33.74 -16.78
N SER A 22 -38.92 32.89 -17.72
CA SER A 22 -40.24 32.43 -18.18
C SER A 22 -40.07 31.16 -19.06
N GLN A 23 -41.06 30.24 -19.04
CA GLN A 23 -41.25 29.21 -20.08
C GLN A 23 -42.09 29.79 -21.25
N PRO A 24 -42.19 29.10 -22.40
CA PRO A 24 -43.36 28.23 -22.59
C PRO A 24 -43.09 26.90 -23.32
N ARG A 25 -44.03 25.97 -23.11
CA ARG A 25 -44.18 24.64 -23.72
C ARG A 25 -44.78 24.71 -25.13
N TYR A 26 -44.49 23.71 -25.96
CA TYR A 26 -45.45 23.17 -26.94
C TYR A 26 -45.34 21.63 -27.02
N CYS A 27 -46.49 20.97 -27.00
CA CYS A 27 -46.68 19.53 -27.22
C CYS A 27 -47.03 19.27 -28.69
N THR A 28 -46.61 18.13 -29.25
CA THR A 28 -47.39 17.27 -30.18
C THR A 28 -46.62 15.96 -30.44
N GLY A 29 -47.29 14.81 -30.33
CA GLY A 29 -46.84 13.50 -30.89
C GLY A 29 -47.25 13.36 -32.37
N PRO A 30 -47.21 12.17 -33.03
CA PRO A 30 -47.22 10.82 -32.44
C PRO A 30 -46.30 9.73 -33.10
N THR A 31 -46.23 8.58 -32.42
CA THR A 31 -46.06 7.18 -32.92
C THR A 31 -44.95 6.82 -33.91
N HIS A 32 -44.04 5.94 -33.49
CA HIS A 32 -43.79 4.66 -34.19
C HIS A 32 -43.09 3.65 -33.26
N ASN A 33 -43.68 2.46 -33.15
CA ASN A 33 -43.09 1.26 -32.55
C ASN A 33 -41.80 0.87 -33.28
N ASN A 34 -40.75 0.53 -32.54
CA ASN A 34 -39.85 -0.57 -32.94
C ASN A 34 -39.13 -1.16 -31.72
N PHE A 35 -39.20 -2.49 -31.65
CA PHE A 35 -38.56 -3.36 -30.67
C PHE A 35 -37.04 -3.17 -30.67
N SER A 36 -36.43 -3.19 -29.48
CA SER A 36 -35.02 -3.54 -29.30
C SER A 36 -34.83 -4.24 -27.94
N PRO A 37 -33.97 -5.27 -27.86
CA PRO A 37 -33.86 -6.12 -26.69
C PRO A 37 -33.03 -5.46 -25.58
N ARG A 38 -33.40 -5.77 -24.34
CA ARG A 38 -32.69 -5.37 -23.11
C ARG A 38 -31.21 -5.81 -23.15
N SER A 39 -30.31 -4.85 -23.02
CA SER A 39 -28.94 -5.07 -22.52
C SER A 39 -28.53 -3.91 -21.61
N HIS A 40 -27.70 -4.23 -20.62
CA HIS A 40 -27.04 -3.33 -19.67
C HIS A 40 -27.84 -2.92 -18.42
N VAL A 41 -28.03 -3.90 -17.53
CA VAL A 41 -27.99 -3.69 -16.08
C VAL A 41 -26.87 -4.58 -15.56
N GLY A 42 -25.62 -4.11 -15.65
CA GLY A 42 -24.43 -4.90 -15.30
C GLY A 42 -23.18 -4.07 -15.05
N ASP A 43 -23.06 -2.90 -15.68
CA ASP A 43 -21.83 -2.09 -15.60
C ASP A 43 -21.83 -1.03 -14.48
N GLU A 44 -22.98 -0.64 -13.94
CA GLU A 44 -23.04 0.39 -12.87
C GLU A 44 -22.66 -0.14 -11.48
N TYR A 45 -22.65 -1.46 -11.24
CA TYR A 45 -22.31 -2.02 -9.94
C TYR A 45 -20.82 -2.32 -9.74
N LEU A 46 -20.00 -2.31 -10.80
CA LEU A 46 -18.56 -2.58 -10.72
C LEU A 46 -17.72 -1.31 -10.45
N ALA A 47 -18.23 -0.13 -10.81
CA ALA A 47 -17.53 1.14 -10.56
C ALA A 47 -17.53 1.55 -9.07
N ALA A 48 -18.47 1.05 -8.27
CA ALA A 48 -18.67 1.47 -6.88
C ALA A 48 -17.74 0.80 -5.85
N PHE A 49 -16.89 -0.15 -6.27
CA PHE A 49 -15.97 -0.89 -5.40
C PHE A 49 -14.49 -0.71 -5.75
N SER A 50 -14.15 0.24 -6.64
CA SER A 50 -12.76 0.65 -6.80
C SER A 50 -12.34 1.43 -5.56
N MET A 51 -11.21 1.07 -4.94
CA MET A 51 -10.64 1.90 -3.88
C MET A 51 -10.58 3.36 -4.35
N PRO A 52 -11.02 4.33 -3.54
CA PRO A 52 -10.61 5.70 -3.77
C PRO A 52 -9.08 5.68 -3.75
N SER A 53 -8.47 6.17 -4.82
CA SER A 53 -7.02 6.28 -4.95
C SER A 53 -6.48 6.83 -3.62
N ALA A 54 -5.71 6.01 -2.90
CA ALA A 54 -4.87 6.52 -1.83
C ALA A 54 -4.03 7.69 -2.39
N MET A 55 -3.59 8.59 -1.51
CA MET A 55 -2.65 9.66 -1.86
C MET A 55 -1.57 9.12 -2.80
N PRO A 56 -1.14 9.90 -3.83
CA PRO A 56 -0.26 9.39 -4.88
C PRO A 56 0.91 8.60 -4.30
N SER A 57 1.29 7.50 -4.96
CA SER A 57 2.59 6.85 -4.77
C SER A 57 3.67 7.91 -5.10
N HIS A 58 4.08 8.64 -4.07
CA HIS A 58 5.20 9.56 -4.12
C HIS A 58 6.48 8.72 -4.06
N ALA A 59 7.54 9.20 -4.71
CA ALA A 59 8.82 8.52 -4.70
C ALA A 59 9.21 8.14 -3.25
N PRO A 60 9.69 6.90 -3.01
CA PRO A 60 10.05 6.45 -1.68
C PRO A 60 11.11 7.39 -1.08
N PRO A 61 11.14 7.53 0.26
CA PRO A 61 12.08 8.43 0.91
C PRO A 61 13.53 8.05 0.57
N GLN A 62 14.38 9.06 0.49
CA GLN A 62 15.82 8.83 0.40
C GLN A 62 16.33 8.34 1.76
N MET A 63 17.31 7.43 1.73
CA MET A 63 17.93 6.92 2.96
C MET A 63 18.63 8.08 3.69
N PRO A 64 18.27 8.38 4.95
CA PRO A 64 18.96 9.39 5.74
C PRO A 64 20.31 8.88 6.24
N GLY A 65 21.16 9.83 6.66
CA GLY A 65 22.47 9.51 7.23
C GLY A 65 23.57 9.34 6.19
N TYR A 66 24.76 8.95 6.65
CA TYR A 66 25.91 8.73 5.78
C TYR A 66 26.14 7.23 5.56
N MET A 67 26.35 6.83 4.31
CA MET A 67 26.65 5.44 3.96
C MET A 67 28.07 5.08 4.39
N LEU A 68 28.20 4.01 5.18
CA LEU A 68 29.48 3.46 5.59
C LEU A 68 30.19 2.78 4.40
N THR A 69 31.52 2.76 4.43
CA THR A 69 32.28 1.89 3.53
C THR A 69 32.04 0.43 3.90
N ASN A 70 32.28 -0.50 2.97
CA ASN A 70 32.18 -1.93 3.27
C ASN A 70 33.15 -2.39 4.37
N HIS A 71 34.31 -1.74 4.47
CA HIS A 71 35.30 -2.00 5.52
C HIS A 71 34.73 -1.60 6.89
N ASP A 72 34.20 -0.38 7.02
CA ASP A 72 33.71 0.14 8.29
C ASP A 72 32.38 -0.51 8.72
N ALA A 73 31.59 -0.98 7.76
CA ALA A 73 30.38 -1.75 8.03
C ALA A 73 30.65 -3.22 8.42
N HIS A 74 31.85 -3.75 8.19
CA HIS A 74 32.13 -5.17 8.41
C HIS A 74 31.96 -5.60 9.88
N PRO A 75 32.52 -4.89 10.88
CA PRO A 75 32.33 -5.26 12.29
C PRO A 75 30.86 -5.21 12.72
N LEU A 76 30.09 -4.26 12.19
CA LEU A 76 28.65 -4.14 12.45
C LEU A 76 27.87 -5.33 11.89
N LYS A 77 28.25 -5.82 10.70
CA LYS A 77 27.66 -7.02 10.09
C LYS A 77 27.96 -8.25 10.92
N GLU A 78 29.20 -8.41 11.41
CA GLU A 78 29.58 -9.50 12.32
C GLU A 78 28.80 -9.45 13.62
N GLN A 79 28.65 -8.26 14.21
CA GLN A 79 27.87 -8.11 15.43
C GLN A 79 26.38 -8.44 15.22
N VAL A 80 25.77 -7.97 14.12
CA VAL A 80 24.40 -8.34 13.77
C VAL A 80 24.28 -9.85 13.58
N ALA A 81 25.24 -10.50 12.91
CA ALA A 81 25.24 -11.94 12.74
C ALA A 81 25.38 -12.68 14.08
N ASN A 82 26.24 -12.21 14.98
CA ASN A 82 26.43 -12.78 16.32
C ASN A 82 25.18 -12.66 17.18
N ILE A 83 24.57 -11.47 17.25
CA ILE A 83 23.31 -11.24 18.00
C ILE A 83 22.19 -12.12 17.45
N LEU A 84 22.14 -12.33 16.14
CA LEU A 84 21.12 -13.15 15.48
C LEU A 84 21.48 -14.63 15.40
N GLU A 85 22.63 -15.05 15.97
CA GLU A 85 23.14 -16.41 15.97
C GLU A 85 23.25 -17.01 14.55
N ARG A 86 23.94 -16.30 13.66
CA ARG A 86 24.09 -16.64 12.23
C ARG A 86 25.54 -16.77 11.79
N ASP A 87 25.78 -17.75 10.92
CA ASP A 87 27.10 -18.03 10.36
C ASP A 87 27.45 -17.20 9.11
N ASN A 88 26.57 -16.28 8.69
CA ASN A 88 26.76 -15.47 7.49
C ASN A 88 26.32 -14.03 7.68
N LEU A 89 27.01 -13.15 6.96
CA LEU A 89 26.83 -11.69 7.01
C LEU A 89 25.82 -11.16 5.99
N ARG A 90 24.96 -12.01 5.41
CA ARG A 90 23.96 -11.56 4.43
C ARG A 90 22.83 -10.80 5.13
N PHE A 91 22.14 -9.94 4.38
CA PHE A 91 20.98 -9.20 4.89
C PHE A 91 19.98 -10.15 5.59
N PRO A 92 19.60 -9.89 6.85
CA PRO A 92 18.80 -10.81 7.61
C PRO A 92 17.29 -10.66 7.41
N GLY A 93 16.79 -9.59 6.80
CA GLY A 93 15.35 -9.35 6.73
C GLY A 93 14.56 -10.35 5.89
N ALA A 94 13.41 -10.80 6.40
CA ALA A 94 12.46 -11.74 5.79
C ALA A 94 11.81 -11.16 4.51
N GLN A 95 11.73 -11.90 3.40
CA GLN A 95 11.14 -11.42 2.14
C GLN A 95 9.78 -12.08 1.91
N PRO A 96 8.71 -11.29 1.72
CA PRO A 96 7.37 -11.83 1.52
C PRO A 96 7.17 -12.45 0.14
N VAL A 97 6.33 -13.47 0.08
CA VAL A 97 5.86 -14.12 -1.17
C VAL A 97 4.54 -13.50 -1.64
N SER A 98 4.29 -13.55 -2.95
CA SER A 98 3.07 -12.99 -3.52
C SER A 98 1.83 -13.76 -3.06
N PHE A 99 0.80 -13.04 -2.66
CA PHE A 99 -0.49 -13.63 -2.31
C PHE A 99 -1.12 -14.27 -3.56
N ALA A 100 -1.77 -15.41 -3.34
CA ALA A 100 -2.30 -16.29 -4.36
C ALA A 100 -3.59 -16.94 -3.83
N ARG A 101 -4.39 -17.53 -4.71
CA ARG A 101 -5.72 -18.04 -4.35
C ARG A 101 -5.70 -19.11 -3.26
N GLU A 102 -4.68 -19.96 -3.23
CA GLU A 102 -4.47 -20.96 -2.18
C GLU A 102 -4.30 -20.36 -0.78
N HIS A 103 -3.75 -19.15 -0.70
CA HIS A 103 -3.53 -18.47 0.56
C HIS A 103 -4.84 -18.01 1.24
N ILE A 104 -5.95 -17.93 0.51
CA ILE A 104 -7.27 -17.69 1.13
C ILE A 104 -7.62 -18.84 2.09
N GLN A 105 -7.28 -20.08 1.72
CA GLN A 105 -7.50 -21.23 2.61
C GLN A 105 -6.48 -21.24 3.76
N GLU A 106 -5.25 -20.79 3.51
CA GLU A 106 -4.22 -20.64 4.54
C GLU A 106 -4.68 -19.68 5.66
N LEU A 107 -5.28 -18.54 5.30
CA LEU A 107 -5.85 -17.59 6.28
C LEU A 107 -6.95 -18.19 7.15
N GLN A 108 -7.59 -19.29 6.73
CA GLN A 108 -8.59 -20.02 7.53
C GLN A 108 -7.97 -21.08 8.43
N ARG A 109 -6.76 -21.56 8.12
CA ARG A 109 -6.06 -22.64 8.83
C ARG A 109 -5.09 -22.13 9.90
N GLN A 110 -4.61 -20.91 9.73
CA GLN A 110 -3.61 -20.29 10.60
C GLN A 110 -4.00 -18.85 10.92
N GLU A 111 -3.64 -18.39 12.11
CA GLU A 111 -3.90 -17.01 12.51
C GLU A 111 -2.85 -16.08 11.91
N TYR A 112 -3.30 -15.09 11.13
CA TYR A 112 -2.47 -14.05 10.53
C TYR A 112 -2.83 -12.68 11.08
N PHE A 113 -1.81 -11.84 11.28
CA PHE A 113 -2.00 -10.40 11.38
C PHE A 113 -1.93 -9.76 9.99
N MET A 114 -2.67 -8.68 9.82
CA MET A 114 -2.78 -7.91 8.59
C MET A 114 -2.43 -6.45 8.85
N CYS A 115 -1.70 -5.83 7.92
CA CYS A 115 -1.53 -4.38 7.88
C CYS A 115 -1.48 -3.87 6.44
N GLU A 116 -1.59 -2.56 6.29
CA GLU A 116 -1.38 -1.87 5.03
C GLU A 116 0.06 -2.03 4.55
N LYS A 117 0.23 -2.39 3.27
CA LYS A 117 1.54 -2.41 2.62
C LYS A 117 1.92 -0.98 2.24
N THR A 118 2.87 -0.40 2.95
CA THR A 118 3.31 0.96 2.62
C THR A 118 4.19 0.95 1.37
N ASP A 119 4.12 2.05 0.63
CA ASP A 119 5.08 2.39 -0.41
C ASP A 119 6.23 3.20 0.20
N GLY A 120 7.22 2.51 0.77
CA GLY A 120 8.34 3.12 1.47
C GLY A 120 9.68 2.45 1.19
N LEU A 121 10.70 2.89 1.92
CA LEU A 121 12.04 2.30 1.86
C LEU A 121 12.24 1.33 3.03
N ARG A 122 12.11 0.03 2.75
CA ARG A 122 12.37 -1.00 3.76
C ARG A 122 13.85 -1.06 4.12
N CYS A 123 14.13 -0.95 5.41
CA CYS A 123 15.45 -1.11 6.01
C CYS A 123 15.32 -1.63 7.44
N LEU A 124 16.38 -2.27 7.93
CA LEU A 124 16.46 -2.65 9.34
C LEU A 124 17.13 -1.53 10.13
N LEU A 125 16.70 -1.33 11.38
CA LEU A 125 17.26 -0.36 12.31
C LEU A 125 18.07 -1.08 13.38
N PHE A 126 19.33 -0.70 13.55
CA PHE A 126 20.23 -1.24 14.58
C PHE A 126 20.60 -0.14 15.58
N LEU A 127 20.11 -0.30 16.82
CA LEU A 127 20.54 0.51 17.97
C LEU A 127 21.80 -0.11 18.54
N HIS A 128 22.87 0.67 18.54
CA HIS A 128 24.19 0.24 18.95
C HIS A 128 24.86 1.32 19.80
N TRP A 129 26.11 1.09 20.20
CA TRP A 129 26.87 1.99 21.05
C TRP A 129 28.31 2.10 20.52
N GLN A 130 28.99 3.16 20.89
CA GLN A 130 30.43 3.32 20.67
C GLN A 130 31.11 3.78 21.95
N ASP A 131 32.33 3.30 22.20
CA ASP A 131 33.17 3.83 23.28
C ASP A 131 33.93 5.05 22.76
N THR A 132 33.73 6.19 23.40
CA THR A 132 34.40 7.46 23.05
C THR A 132 35.65 7.72 23.88
N GLY A 133 35.99 6.82 24.82
CA GLY A 133 37.00 7.02 25.86
C GLY A 133 36.51 7.86 27.05
N ALA A 134 35.49 8.71 26.85
CA ALA A 134 34.81 9.46 27.91
C ALA A 134 33.58 8.72 28.47
N GLY A 135 33.09 7.71 27.74
CA GLY A 135 31.88 6.96 28.06
C GLY A 135 31.29 6.29 26.82
N PHE A 136 30.24 5.51 27.04
CA PHE A 136 29.49 4.86 25.97
C PHE A 136 28.42 5.80 25.44
N GLU A 137 28.44 6.04 24.13
CA GLU A 137 27.46 6.89 23.45
C GLU A 137 26.60 6.07 22.48
N PRO A 138 25.32 6.39 22.31
CA PRO A 138 24.46 5.69 21.37
C PRO A 138 24.87 6.01 19.93
N VAL A 139 24.85 4.99 19.09
CA VAL A 139 24.91 5.13 17.63
C VAL A 139 23.76 4.36 17.01
N THR A 140 23.20 4.89 15.92
CA THR A 140 22.09 4.24 15.23
C THR A 140 22.44 4.04 13.77
N PHE A 141 22.15 2.84 13.27
CA PHE A 141 22.33 2.50 11.88
C PHE A 141 21.00 2.08 11.26
N LEU A 142 20.77 2.50 10.01
CA LEU A 142 19.83 1.84 9.11
C LEU A 142 20.61 1.00 8.11
N PHE A 143 20.08 -0.14 7.70
CA PHE A 143 20.69 -0.91 6.62
C PHE A 143 19.67 -1.51 5.66
N ASP A 144 19.97 -1.36 4.37
CA ASP A 144 19.06 -1.69 3.27
C ASP A 144 19.10 -3.18 2.89
N ARG A 145 18.25 -3.58 1.95
CA ARG A 145 18.21 -4.97 1.43
C ARG A 145 19.51 -5.41 0.74
N LYS A 146 20.36 -4.48 0.30
CA LYS A 146 21.68 -4.76 -0.27
C LYS A 146 22.75 -4.89 0.81
N ASN A 147 22.37 -4.77 2.08
CA ASN A 147 23.23 -4.82 3.25
C ASN A 147 24.25 -3.67 3.31
N ASN A 148 23.87 -2.50 2.78
CA ASN A 148 24.58 -1.24 2.94
C ASN A 148 24.14 -0.60 4.26
N TYR A 149 25.10 -0.18 5.09
CA TYR A 149 24.84 0.44 6.39
C TYR A 149 24.95 1.95 6.29
N TYR A 150 24.05 2.65 6.96
CA TYR A 150 23.95 4.10 7.00
C TYR A 150 23.91 4.55 8.45
N GLN A 151 24.88 5.36 8.88
CA GLN A 151 24.87 5.93 10.21
C GLN A 151 23.95 7.14 10.27
N ILE A 152 23.02 7.11 11.22
CA ILE A 152 21.97 8.11 11.37
C ILE A 152 22.38 9.17 12.39
N GLN A 153 22.09 10.43 12.07
CA GLN A 153 22.38 11.60 12.90
C GLN A 153 21.14 12.51 13.00
N PRO A 154 20.74 12.95 14.21
CA PRO A 154 21.26 12.50 15.51
C PRO A 154 20.93 11.01 15.78
N PRO A 155 21.70 10.30 16.62
CA PRO A 155 21.39 8.92 16.99
C PRO A 155 20.13 8.86 17.86
N PHE A 156 19.43 7.72 17.83
CA PHE A 156 18.37 7.46 18.79
C PHE A 156 18.95 7.18 20.17
N ARG A 157 18.41 7.86 21.17
CA ARG A 157 18.68 7.59 22.58
C ARG A 157 17.40 7.12 23.27
N ILE A 158 17.15 5.82 23.23
CA ILE A 158 16.00 5.21 23.90
C ILE A 158 16.43 4.84 25.33
N PRO A 159 15.78 5.35 26.39
CA PRO A 159 16.13 4.97 27.76
C PRO A 159 16.00 3.47 27.98
N TYR A 160 16.84 2.91 28.84
CA TYR A 160 16.78 1.50 29.18
C TYR A 160 15.45 1.17 29.87
N TYR A 161 14.74 0.16 29.37
CA TYR A 161 13.35 -0.14 29.77
C TYR A 161 13.21 -0.55 31.24
N LYS A 162 14.26 -1.07 31.88
CA LYS A 162 14.25 -1.40 33.32
C LYS A 162 14.50 -0.18 34.21
N GLU A 163 15.06 0.89 33.66
CA GLU A 163 15.40 2.12 34.39
C GLU A 163 14.88 3.35 33.63
N PRO A 164 13.56 3.44 33.37
CA PRO A 164 13.02 4.45 32.48
C PRO A 164 13.23 5.88 32.97
N GLU A 165 13.43 6.10 34.27
CA GLU A 165 13.68 7.42 34.89
C GLU A 165 15.15 7.83 34.87
N ASN A 166 16.06 6.89 34.64
CA ASN A 166 17.48 7.17 34.58
C ASN A 166 17.85 7.59 33.14
N PRO A 167 18.31 8.83 32.92
CA PRO A 167 18.69 9.27 31.59
C PRO A 167 20.01 8.66 31.12
N GLU A 168 20.84 8.09 32.00
CA GLU A 168 22.16 7.56 31.64
C GLU A 168 22.11 6.22 30.87
N PRO A 169 21.43 5.15 31.33
CA PRO A 169 21.37 3.90 30.58
C PRO A 169 20.46 4.03 29.37
N PHE A 170 20.94 3.55 28.22
CA PHE A 170 20.18 3.49 26.98
C PHE A 170 20.16 2.08 26.41
N LEU A 171 19.13 1.82 25.60
CA LEU A 171 18.95 0.55 24.91
C LEU A 171 19.92 0.43 23.72
N PHE A 172 20.64 -0.68 23.65
CA PHE A 172 21.49 -1.06 22.51
C PHE A 172 21.29 -2.55 22.16
N GLY A 173 22.01 -3.04 21.16
CA GLY A 173 21.94 -4.45 20.74
C GLY A 173 20.54 -4.82 20.22
N THR A 174 19.84 -3.85 19.63
CA THR A 174 18.44 -3.99 19.23
C THR A 174 18.31 -3.83 17.73
N ILE A 175 17.70 -4.81 17.07
CA ILE A 175 17.53 -4.90 15.62
C ILE A 175 16.05 -4.96 15.29
N LEU A 176 15.55 -3.93 14.62
CA LEU A 176 14.13 -3.76 14.28
C LEU A 176 13.92 -3.90 12.77
N ASP A 177 12.79 -4.47 12.36
CA ASP A 177 12.35 -4.54 10.96
C ASP A 177 11.21 -3.55 10.73
N GLY A 178 11.37 -2.75 9.69
CA GLY A 178 10.53 -1.60 9.46
C GLY A 178 10.73 -0.96 8.10
N GLU A 179 10.05 0.15 7.90
CA GLU A 179 10.03 0.87 6.64
C GLU A 179 10.06 2.38 6.89
N LEU A 180 10.94 3.08 6.18
CA LEU A 180 10.95 4.53 6.13
C LEU A 180 9.84 5.03 5.19
N VAL A 181 9.08 6.01 5.66
CA VAL A 181 7.86 6.49 5.00
C VAL A 181 7.75 8.01 5.12
N ASN A 182 7.36 8.65 4.02
CA ASN A 182 7.01 10.06 3.98
C ASN A 182 5.49 10.24 4.23
N ASP A 183 5.14 10.63 5.46
CA ASP A 183 3.75 10.97 5.81
C ASP A 183 3.43 12.42 5.41
N HIS A 184 2.32 12.62 4.73
CA HIS A 184 1.81 13.91 4.29
C HIS A 184 0.66 14.35 5.20
N TYR A 185 0.82 15.53 5.78
CA TYR A 185 -0.17 16.12 6.68
C TYR A 185 -0.84 17.33 6.01
N PRO A 186 -2.17 17.48 6.10
CA PRO A 186 -2.85 18.64 5.55
C PRO A 186 -2.28 19.96 6.11
N GLY A 187 -1.94 20.89 5.22
CA GLY A 187 -1.40 22.20 5.60
C GLY A 187 0.12 22.25 5.79
N GLU A 188 0.84 21.13 5.63
CA GLU A 188 2.30 21.11 5.71
C GLU A 188 2.94 21.00 4.31
N PRO A 189 3.93 21.87 3.99
CA PRO A 189 4.55 21.89 2.66
C PRO A 189 5.53 20.73 2.44
N THR A 190 6.04 20.13 3.52
CA THR A 190 7.05 19.06 3.47
C THR A 190 6.51 17.80 4.15
N PRO A 191 6.71 16.61 3.57
CA PRO A 191 6.35 15.37 4.25
C PRO A 191 7.19 15.17 5.51
N ARG A 192 6.61 14.49 6.51
CA ARG A 192 7.32 14.06 7.71
C ARG A 192 7.90 12.67 7.49
N LEU A 193 9.20 12.51 7.75
CA LEU A 193 9.85 11.21 7.69
C LEU A 193 9.55 10.40 8.96
N ASN A 194 9.07 9.18 8.80
CA ASN A 194 8.77 8.25 9.89
C ASN A 194 9.34 6.88 9.59
N TYR A 195 9.75 6.15 10.62
CA TYR A 195 10.11 4.73 10.53
C TYR A 195 9.01 3.90 11.19
N TYR A 196 8.21 3.21 10.37
CA TYR A 196 7.16 2.31 10.83
C TYR A 196 7.76 0.93 11.09
N VAL A 197 7.84 0.56 12.36
CA VAL A 197 8.36 -0.74 12.81
C VAL A 197 7.24 -1.76 12.82
N PHE A 198 7.45 -2.90 12.16
CA PHE A 198 6.46 -3.98 12.09
C PHE A 198 6.97 -5.33 12.63
N ASP A 199 8.25 -5.46 12.97
CA ASP A 199 8.79 -6.64 13.67
C ASP A 199 10.10 -6.28 14.42
N CYS A 200 10.58 -7.19 15.27
CA CYS A 200 11.91 -7.08 15.86
C CYS A 200 12.63 -8.44 15.83
N LEU A 201 13.92 -8.40 15.50
CA LEU A 201 14.77 -9.60 15.40
C LEU A 201 15.54 -9.81 16.70
N ALA A 202 16.00 -8.71 17.33
CA ALA A 202 16.68 -8.73 18.61
C ALA A 202 16.34 -7.48 19.41
N VAL A 203 16.29 -7.60 20.74
CA VAL A 203 16.13 -6.45 21.66
C VAL A 203 17.00 -6.71 22.88
N ASP A 204 17.80 -5.71 23.27
CA ASP A 204 18.73 -5.81 24.42
C ASP A 204 19.74 -6.95 24.26
N SER A 205 20.28 -7.11 23.04
CA SER A 205 21.16 -8.21 22.62
C SER A 205 20.57 -9.62 22.72
N GLU A 206 19.28 -9.77 23.04
CA GLU A 206 18.57 -11.05 23.04
C GLU A 206 17.96 -11.32 21.65
N ASN A 207 18.34 -12.44 21.03
CA ASN A 207 17.69 -12.93 19.81
C ASN A 207 16.24 -13.35 20.10
N VAL A 208 15.28 -12.71 19.43
CA VAL A 208 13.85 -13.05 19.58
C VAL A 208 13.24 -13.65 18.31
N THR A 209 14.05 -13.90 17.27
CA THR A 209 13.58 -14.47 16.00
C THR A 209 12.91 -15.84 16.18
N GLY A 210 13.33 -16.65 17.16
CA GLY A 210 12.72 -17.93 17.48
C GLY A 210 11.32 -17.85 18.12
N LYS A 211 10.87 -16.67 18.54
CA LYS A 211 9.55 -16.47 19.19
C LYS A 211 8.47 -16.21 18.14
N PRO A 212 7.19 -16.53 18.41
CA PRO A 212 6.06 -16.13 17.57
C PRO A 212 5.91 -14.60 17.44
N LEU A 213 5.23 -14.14 16.39
CA LEU A 213 5.09 -12.72 16.06
C LEU A 213 4.45 -11.90 17.18
N ASP A 214 3.42 -12.41 17.87
CA ASP A 214 2.78 -11.71 18.99
C ASP A 214 3.78 -11.42 20.13
N LYS A 215 4.71 -12.36 20.40
CA LYS A 215 5.76 -12.19 21.40
C LYS A 215 6.83 -11.21 20.94
N ARG A 216 7.20 -11.22 19.66
CA ARG A 216 8.14 -10.24 19.09
C ARG A 216 7.55 -8.83 19.13
N LEU A 217 6.30 -8.65 18.68
CA LEU A 217 5.58 -7.38 18.77
C LEU A 217 5.40 -6.91 20.22
N GLY A 218 5.09 -7.82 21.15
CA GLY A 218 5.02 -7.51 22.58
C GLY A 218 6.37 -7.01 23.12
N ARG A 219 7.48 -7.65 22.73
CA ARG A 219 8.83 -7.22 23.10
C ARG A 219 9.17 -5.83 22.55
N LEU A 220 8.87 -5.59 21.27
CA LEU A 220 9.02 -4.28 20.62
C LEU A 220 8.23 -3.20 21.37
N GLN A 221 6.96 -3.46 21.67
CA GLN A 221 6.10 -2.51 22.34
C GLN A 221 6.59 -2.15 23.74
N GLU A 222 6.88 -3.17 24.56
CA GLU A 222 7.22 -2.97 25.97
C GLU A 222 8.62 -2.39 26.17
N TRP A 223 9.62 -2.86 25.42
CA TRP A 223 11.03 -2.57 25.71
C TRP A 223 11.63 -1.48 24.82
N VAL A 224 10.97 -1.11 23.73
CA VAL A 224 11.47 -0.10 22.78
C VAL A 224 10.52 1.09 22.69
N LEU A 225 9.26 0.84 22.27
CA LEU A 225 8.32 1.92 21.95
C LEU A 225 7.80 2.62 23.20
N LYS A 226 7.47 1.89 24.28
CA LYS A 226 7.05 2.51 25.55
C LYS A 226 8.14 3.42 26.15
N PRO A 227 9.41 2.98 26.33
CA PRO A 227 10.48 3.85 26.81
C PRO A 227 10.73 5.07 25.90
N TYR A 228 10.71 4.88 24.57
CA TYR A 228 10.85 5.96 23.61
C TYR A 228 9.74 7.02 23.75
N ASN A 229 8.47 6.60 23.79
CA ASN A 229 7.34 7.52 23.93
C ASN A 229 7.33 8.23 25.31
N ALA A 230 7.71 7.52 26.37
CA ALA A 230 7.84 8.08 27.71
C ALA A 230 8.98 9.11 27.79
N TYR A 231 10.09 8.89 27.07
CA TYR A 231 11.17 9.87 26.93
C TYR A 231 10.67 11.12 26.21
N LEU A 232 10.05 10.97 25.04
CA LEU A 232 9.53 12.10 24.27
C LEU A 232 8.52 12.94 25.07
N THR A 233 7.63 12.27 25.80
CA THR A 233 6.62 12.94 26.64
C THR A 233 7.28 13.70 27.79
N ARG A 234 8.33 13.16 28.41
CA ARG A 234 9.05 13.84 29.50
C ARG A 234 9.89 15.02 29.00
N GLN A 235 10.53 14.86 27.84
CA GLN A 235 11.43 15.86 27.28
C GLN A 235 10.68 17.04 26.65
N PHE A 236 9.59 16.77 25.92
CA PHE A 236 8.92 17.77 25.09
C PHE A 236 7.46 18.03 25.51
N GLY A 237 6.85 17.12 26.28
CA GLY A 237 5.48 17.26 26.77
C GLY A 237 4.45 17.46 25.63
N PRO A 238 3.37 18.21 25.88
CA PRO A 238 2.34 18.48 24.87
C PRO A 238 2.82 19.41 23.74
N ALA A 239 3.99 20.03 23.87
CA ALA A 239 4.55 20.96 22.89
C ALA A 239 5.45 20.27 21.85
N ILE A 240 5.47 18.94 21.80
CA ILE A 240 6.30 18.18 20.86
C ILE A 240 6.00 18.57 19.41
N THR A 241 7.06 18.89 18.66
CA THR A 241 7.00 19.28 17.27
C THR A 241 7.65 18.20 16.38
N PRO A 242 7.42 18.21 15.06
CA PRO A 242 8.09 17.30 14.15
C PRO A 242 9.62 17.40 14.18
N ASN A 243 10.17 18.57 14.51
CA ASN A 243 11.62 18.77 14.64
C ASN A 243 12.21 18.02 15.83
N ASP A 244 11.45 17.82 16.89
CA ASP A 244 11.86 17.08 18.09
C ASP A 244 11.92 15.56 17.84
N LEU A 245 11.34 15.11 16.73
CA LEU A 245 11.33 13.73 16.28
C LEU A 245 12.47 13.41 15.31
N LYS A 246 13.42 14.33 15.08
CA LYS A 246 14.61 14.04 14.27
C LYS A 246 15.41 12.89 14.89
N PRO A 247 16.01 12.00 14.09
CA PRO A 247 16.15 12.05 12.62
C PRO A 247 14.85 11.69 11.86
N PHE A 248 13.96 10.93 12.50
CA PHE A 248 12.60 10.59 12.05
C PHE A 248 11.83 9.99 13.23
N ALA A 249 10.50 10.02 13.20
CA ALA A 249 9.72 9.45 14.29
C ALA A 249 9.73 7.91 14.24
N LEU A 250 9.91 7.26 15.39
CA LEU A 250 9.76 5.80 15.53
C LEU A 250 8.28 5.46 15.83
N LYS A 251 7.58 4.81 14.90
CA LYS A 251 6.15 4.50 15.03
C LYS A 251 5.90 2.99 14.93
N PRO A 252 5.01 2.40 15.76
CA PRO A 252 4.53 1.04 15.50
C PRO A 252 3.66 1.01 14.24
N LYS A 253 3.83 -0.03 13.43
CA LYS A 253 2.87 -0.41 12.39
C LYS A 253 1.66 -1.04 13.07
N LYS A 254 0.47 -0.46 12.87
CA LYS A 254 -0.75 -1.00 13.46
C LYS A 254 -1.14 -2.30 12.74
N THR A 255 -1.32 -3.37 13.50
CA THR A 255 -1.78 -4.66 12.98
C THR A 255 -3.25 -4.87 13.29
N TYR A 256 -3.91 -5.62 12.40
CA TYR A 256 -5.31 -5.98 12.46
C TYR A 256 -5.44 -7.50 12.34
N SER A 257 -6.59 -8.06 12.71
CA SER A 257 -6.86 -9.47 12.41
C SER A 257 -7.02 -9.64 10.90
N ALA A 258 -6.61 -10.78 10.34
CA ALA A 258 -6.77 -11.05 8.90
C ALA A 258 -8.23 -11.04 8.42
N TYR A 259 -9.20 -11.17 9.33
CA TYR A 259 -10.63 -11.05 9.05
C TYR A 259 -11.21 -9.63 9.29
N SER A 260 -10.38 -8.60 9.42
CA SER A 260 -10.83 -7.20 9.55
C SER A 260 -10.76 -6.46 8.20
N LEU A 261 -11.09 -7.15 7.09
CA LEU A 261 -10.88 -6.66 5.73
C LEU A 261 -11.80 -5.47 5.40
N GLN A 262 -13.08 -5.56 5.76
CA GLN A 262 -14.03 -4.46 5.53
C GLN A 262 -13.62 -3.17 6.27
N GLU A 263 -13.09 -3.28 7.49
CA GLU A 263 -12.55 -2.13 8.22
C GLU A 263 -11.28 -1.58 7.54
N MET A 264 -10.38 -2.47 7.14
CA MET A 264 -9.14 -2.10 6.46
C MET A 264 -9.42 -1.28 5.20
N PHE A 265 -10.22 -1.81 4.28
CA PHE A 265 -10.51 -1.16 3.00
C PHE A 265 -11.33 0.12 3.15
N ASN A 266 -12.34 0.14 4.02
CA ASN A 266 -13.27 1.29 4.09
C ASN A 266 -12.85 2.39 5.07
N LYS A 267 -12.03 2.07 6.08
CA LYS A 267 -11.69 3.03 7.15
C LYS A 267 -10.19 3.26 7.29
N VAL A 268 -9.35 2.24 7.12
CA VAL A 268 -7.91 2.39 7.36
C VAL A 268 -7.21 2.96 6.14
N LEU A 269 -7.28 2.26 5.00
CA LEU A 269 -6.56 2.65 3.77
C LEU A 269 -6.89 4.08 3.29
N PRO A 270 -8.17 4.52 3.26
CA PRO A 270 -8.50 5.88 2.78
C PRO A 270 -7.98 7.00 3.68
N ASN A 271 -7.65 6.70 4.94
CA ASN A 271 -7.22 7.70 5.93
C ASN A 271 -5.70 7.71 6.18
N LEU A 272 -4.95 6.89 5.44
CA LEU A 272 -3.49 6.84 5.55
C LEU A 272 -2.86 8.18 5.14
N LYS A 273 -1.72 8.50 5.75
CA LYS A 273 -0.93 9.70 5.45
C LYS A 273 0.15 9.46 4.41
N HIS A 274 0.23 8.26 3.87
CA HIS A 274 1.27 7.81 2.96
C HIS A 274 0.68 6.90 1.89
N GLY A 275 1.45 6.67 0.83
CA GLY A 275 1.06 5.75 -0.24
C GLY A 275 0.92 4.32 0.26
N ASN A 276 -0.05 3.60 -0.32
CA ASN A 276 -0.33 2.20 -0.06
C ASN A 276 -0.50 1.47 -1.40
N ASP A 277 0.13 0.30 -1.53
CA ASP A 277 0.07 -0.51 -2.76
C ASP A 277 -0.46 -1.93 -2.51
N GLY A 278 -1.14 -2.16 -1.38
CA GLY A 278 -1.73 -3.45 -1.04
C GLY A 278 -1.75 -3.75 0.46
N LEU A 279 -1.70 -5.04 0.81
CA LEU A 279 -1.75 -5.56 2.17
C LEU A 279 -0.59 -6.52 2.44
N ILE A 280 -0.13 -6.56 3.69
CA ILE A 280 0.78 -7.59 4.19
C ILE A 280 0.04 -8.45 5.20
N PHE A 281 0.12 -9.77 5.02
CA PHE A 281 -0.32 -10.75 6.00
C PHE A 281 0.91 -11.45 6.58
N THR A 282 1.07 -11.43 7.89
CA THR A 282 2.19 -12.08 8.59
C THR A 282 1.62 -13.11 9.55
N CYS A 283 2.04 -14.38 9.41
CA CYS A 283 1.56 -15.44 10.29
C CYS A 283 1.95 -15.14 11.74
N LYS A 284 0.99 -15.28 12.65
CA LYS A 284 1.17 -14.95 14.07
C LYS A 284 2.06 -15.97 14.79
N ASN A 285 1.92 -17.24 14.44
CA ASN A 285 2.46 -18.35 15.22
C ASN A 285 3.85 -18.83 14.77
N THR A 286 4.37 -18.30 13.66
CA THR A 286 5.67 -18.70 13.12
C THR A 286 6.82 -17.87 13.68
N ARG A 287 8.00 -18.49 13.76
CA ARG A 287 9.27 -17.80 13.99
C ARG A 287 9.56 -16.84 12.83
N TYR A 288 10.47 -15.90 13.04
CA TYR A 288 10.98 -15.06 11.97
C TYR A 288 11.93 -15.85 11.06
N GLU A 289 11.71 -15.84 9.74
CA GLU A 289 12.59 -16.51 8.79
C GLU A 289 13.51 -15.52 8.06
N PHE A 290 14.79 -15.86 7.97
CA PHE A 290 15.76 -15.07 7.24
C PHE A 290 15.70 -15.37 5.74
N GLY A 291 15.60 -14.34 4.90
CA GLY A 291 15.41 -14.53 3.46
C GLY A 291 13.94 -14.77 3.12
N THR A 292 13.61 -15.55 2.09
CA THR A 292 12.22 -15.74 1.68
C THR A 292 11.40 -16.48 2.74
N ASP A 293 10.33 -15.86 3.23
CA ASP A 293 9.39 -16.44 4.20
C ASP A 293 8.05 -16.69 3.51
N ARG A 294 7.61 -17.96 3.50
CA ARG A 294 6.35 -18.37 2.89
C ARG A 294 5.11 -18.00 3.72
N HIS A 295 5.31 -17.59 4.97
CA HIS A 295 4.26 -17.19 5.91
C HIS A 295 4.11 -15.67 6.02
N ILE A 296 4.84 -14.90 5.18
CA ILE A 296 4.61 -13.47 5.00
C ILE A 296 4.12 -13.27 3.56
N LEU A 297 2.87 -12.88 3.43
CA LEU A 297 2.17 -12.79 2.16
C LEU A 297 1.97 -11.32 1.82
N LYS A 298 2.40 -10.91 0.62
CA LYS A 298 2.11 -9.59 0.06
C LYS A 298 0.95 -9.71 -0.93
N TRP A 299 -0.18 -9.13 -0.59
CA TRP A 299 -1.30 -8.97 -1.52
C TRP A 299 -1.23 -7.58 -2.14
N LYS A 300 -1.54 -7.50 -3.43
CA LYS A 300 -1.69 -6.25 -4.17
C LYS A 300 -2.97 -6.32 -4.99
N PRO A 301 -3.71 -5.22 -5.14
CA PRO A 301 -4.83 -5.21 -6.05
C PRO A 301 -4.35 -5.48 -7.48
N PRO A 302 -5.18 -6.09 -8.36
CA PRO A 302 -4.72 -6.57 -9.66
C PRO A 302 -4.12 -5.48 -10.55
N HIS A 303 -4.64 -4.25 -10.47
CA HIS A 303 -4.14 -3.11 -11.22
C HIS A 303 -2.77 -2.58 -10.73
N GLU A 304 -2.34 -2.97 -9.52
CA GLU A 304 -1.01 -2.69 -8.97
C GLU A 304 0.01 -3.80 -9.25
N ASN A 305 -0.42 -4.93 -9.85
CA ASN A 305 0.48 -5.97 -10.34
C ASN A 305 0.93 -5.63 -11.76
N THR A 306 1.96 -4.79 -11.85
CA THR A 306 2.46 -4.26 -13.11
C THR A 306 3.71 -4.96 -13.60
N ILE A 307 3.92 -4.90 -14.91
CA ILE A 307 5.14 -5.31 -15.60
C ILE A 307 5.60 -4.15 -16.47
N ASP A 308 6.90 -3.86 -16.43
CA ASP A 308 7.49 -2.89 -17.35
C ASP A 308 7.87 -3.59 -18.65
N PHE A 309 7.20 -3.21 -19.75
CA PHE A 309 7.43 -3.77 -21.07
C PHE A 309 8.13 -2.76 -21.97
N LYS A 310 8.87 -3.25 -22.97
CA LYS A 310 9.30 -2.42 -24.09
C LYS A 310 8.18 -2.35 -25.11
N LEU A 311 7.72 -1.14 -25.42
CA LEU A 311 6.66 -0.90 -26.40
C LEU A 311 7.24 -1.03 -27.81
N ARG A 312 6.51 -1.71 -28.70
CA ARG A 312 6.76 -1.69 -30.14
C ARG A 312 5.48 -1.37 -30.88
N LEU A 313 5.48 -0.31 -31.67
CA LEU A 313 4.38 0.02 -32.55
C LEU A 313 4.43 -0.91 -33.77
N GLY A 314 3.27 -1.44 -34.15
CA GLY A 314 3.11 -2.24 -35.36
C GLY A 314 2.98 -1.35 -36.59
N ASP A 315 2.34 -1.89 -37.63
CA ASP A 315 2.13 -1.17 -38.88
C ASP A 315 1.03 -0.12 -38.70
N PHE A 316 1.26 1.05 -39.31
CA PHE A 316 0.26 2.09 -39.41
C PHE A 316 -0.63 1.84 -40.63
N PRO A 317 -1.94 2.13 -40.54
CA PRO A 317 -2.82 2.15 -41.70
C PRO A 317 -2.24 3.03 -42.81
N LEU A 318 -2.48 2.64 -44.07
CA LEU A 318 -2.01 3.41 -45.22
C LEU A 318 -3.11 4.38 -45.69
N ILE A 319 -2.73 5.61 -46.03
CA ILE A 319 -3.60 6.66 -46.59
C ILE A 319 -3.06 7.17 -47.92
N ASP A 320 -3.97 7.64 -48.76
CA ASP A 320 -3.63 8.41 -49.96
C ASP A 320 -3.47 9.89 -49.57
N PRO A 321 -2.29 10.49 -49.77
CA PRO A 321 -2.04 11.89 -49.41
C PRO A 321 -2.81 12.89 -50.28
N GLN A 322 -3.44 12.47 -51.38
CA GLN A 322 -4.17 13.32 -52.34
C GLN A 322 -3.32 14.48 -52.89
N ASP A 323 -2.00 14.33 -52.91
CA ASP A 323 -1.04 15.32 -53.42
C ASP A 323 -0.74 15.14 -54.92
N GLY A 324 -1.28 14.09 -55.53
CA GLY A 324 -1.11 13.77 -56.96
C GLY A 324 0.14 12.95 -57.27
N GLU A 325 0.90 12.50 -56.27
CA GLU A 325 1.97 11.51 -56.42
C GLU A 325 1.44 10.06 -56.30
N ASP A 326 2.10 9.11 -56.95
CA ASP A 326 1.74 7.69 -56.88
C ASP A 326 2.27 7.05 -55.58
N GLY A 327 1.36 6.64 -54.68
CA GLY A 327 1.69 5.74 -53.57
C GLY A 327 0.90 6.00 -52.29
N LEU A 328 0.54 4.93 -51.58
CA LEU A 328 -0.03 5.06 -50.23
C LEU A 328 1.10 5.30 -49.21
N ILE A 329 0.89 6.23 -48.29
CA ILE A 329 1.83 6.52 -47.20
C ILE A 329 1.26 6.07 -45.85
N PRO A 330 2.09 5.74 -44.85
CA PRO A 330 1.61 5.46 -43.50
C PRO A 330 0.93 6.67 -42.85
N ASP A 331 -0.28 6.47 -42.34
CA ASP A 331 -1.02 7.40 -41.50
C ASP A 331 -0.52 7.31 -40.07
N TYR A 332 0.45 8.15 -39.72
CA TYR A 332 0.98 8.24 -38.35
C TYR A 332 -0.01 8.85 -37.35
N ASP A 333 -1.12 9.42 -37.81
CA ASP A 333 -2.20 9.89 -36.94
C ASP A 333 -3.17 8.76 -36.56
N ALA A 334 -3.34 7.76 -37.42
CA ALA A 334 -4.10 6.56 -37.11
C ALA A 334 -3.40 5.68 -36.07
N MET A 335 -4.19 4.86 -35.36
CA MET A 335 -3.65 3.93 -34.36
C MET A 335 -2.99 2.74 -35.06
N PRO A 336 -1.71 2.43 -34.79
CA PRO A 336 -1.03 1.29 -35.39
C PRO A 336 -1.54 -0.02 -34.80
N ALA A 337 -1.38 -1.12 -35.54
CA ALA A 337 -1.76 -2.46 -35.06
C ALA A 337 -0.78 -3.55 -35.55
N PRO A 338 -0.44 -4.54 -34.70
CA PRO A 338 -0.66 -4.57 -33.25
C PRO A 338 0.34 -3.68 -32.49
N ILE A 339 -0.07 -3.14 -31.35
CA ILE A 339 0.85 -2.46 -30.42
C ILE A 339 1.43 -3.52 -29.46
N GLN A 340 2.67 -3.93 -29.69
CA GLN A 340 3.28 -5.06 -28.99
C GLN A 340 3.94 -4.64 -27.67
N LEU A 341 3.82 -5.51 -26.67
CA LEU A 341 4.51 -5.44 -25.39
C LEU A 341 5.60 -6.52 -25.37
N LEU A 342 6.86 -6.10 -25.25
CA LEU A 342 8.02 -6.98 -25.31
C LEU A 342 8.68 -7.13 -23.94
N VAL A 343 9.17 -8.33 -23.67
CA VAL A 343 9.89 -8.72 -22.44
C VAL A 343 11.36 -8.97 -22.77
N SER A 344 12.24 -8.66 -21.82
CA SER A 344 13.68 -8.88 -21.97
C SER A 344 14.06 -10.35 -21.72
N HIS A 345 14.91 -10.90 -22.60
CA HIS A 345 15.55 -12.21 -22.46
C HIS A 345 17.07 -12.06 -22.21
N GLY A 346 17.52 -10.86 -21.84
CA GLY A 346 18.92 -10.53 -21.63
C GLY A 346 19.69 -10.23 -22.92
N GLN A 347 20.87 -9.62 -22.79
CA GLN A 347 21.76 -9.28 -23.92
C GLN A 347 21.06 -8.53 -25.06
N ASP A 348 20.26 -7.51 -24.72
CA ASP A 348 19.46 -6.71 -25.67
C ASP A 348 18.46 -7.51 -26.54
N LYS A 349 18.14 -8.75 -26.16
CA LYS A 349 17.12 -9.57 -26.82
C LYS A 349 15.76 -9.35 -26.19
N TYR A 350 14.78 -9.05 -27.05
CA TYR A 350 13.40 -8.77 -26.66
C TYR A 350 12.46 -9.69 -27.44
N GLN A 351 11.49 -10.28 -26.75
CA GLN A 351 10.47 -11.14 -27.37
C GLN A 351 9.07 -10.57 -27.13
N PRO A 352 8.18 -10.61 -28.14
CA PRO A 352 6.77 -10.28 -27.96
C PRO A 352 6.14 -11.17 -26.89
N PHE A 353 5.39 -10.55 -25.98
CA PHE A 353 4.70 -11.23 -24.88
C PHE A 353 3.19 -11.04 -24.96
N ALA A 354 2.74 -9.81 -25.19
CA ALA A 354 1.33 -9.47 -25.28
C ALA A 354 1.09 -8.27 -26.22
N THR A 355 -0.17 -7.88 -26.38
CA THR A 355 -0.57 -6.67 -27.11
C THR A 355 -1.20 -5.69 -26.13
N LEU A 356 -0.80 -4.42 -26.23
CA LEU A 356 -1.40 -3.32 -25.48
C LEU A 356 -2.75 -2.96 -26.11
N ALA A 357 -3.82 -3.02 -25.34
CA ALA A 357 -5.15 -2.64 -25.79
C ALA A 357 -5.39 -1.16 -25.53
N LEU A 358 -5.58 -0.37 -26.58
CA LEU A 358 -5.87 1.06 -26.48
C LEU A 358 -7.23 1.39 -27.09
N THR A 359 -7.90 2.35 -26.47
CA THR A 359 -9.04 3.07 -27.04
C THR A 359 -8.54 4.24 -27.89
N PRO A 360 -9.36 4.77 -28.83
CA PRO A 360 -8.99 5.97 -29.59
C PRO A 360 -8.64 7.18 -28.71
N ALA A 361 -9.32 7.33 -27.56
CA ALA A 361 -9.03 8.39 -26.61
C ALA A 361 -7.64 8.22 -25.97
N GLU A 362 -7.31 7.02 -25.51
CA GLU A 362 -5.98 6.70 -24.95
C GLU A 362 -4.87 6.86 -26.00
N TRP A 363 -5.14 6.52 -27.27
CA TRP A 363 -4.21 6.78 -28.37
C TRP A 363 -3.97 8.28 -28.59
N ASN A 364 -5.02 9.09 -28.56
CA ASN A 364 -4.88 10.54 -28.65
C ASN A 364 -4.07 11.11 -27.47
N THR A 365 -4.24 10.59 -26.26
CA THR A 365 -3.40 10.95 -25.10
C THR A 365 -1.93 10.64 -25.38
N LEU A 366 -1.62 9.44 -25.89
CA LEU A 366 -0.25 9.07 -26.25
C LEU A 366 0.36 9.98 -27.31
N LYS A 367 -0.39 10.29 -28.38
CA LYS A 367 0.04 11.23 -29.43
C LYS A 367 0.29 12.63 -28.89
N SER A 368 -0.56 13.11 -27.98
CA SER A 368 -0.47 14.46 -27.42
C SER A 368 0.83 14.74 -26.66
N LEU A 369 1.56 13.69 -26.24
CA LEU A 369 2.87 13.81 -25.60
C LEU A 369 3.96 14.37 -26.53
N ASN A 370 3.73 14.38 -27.85
CA ASN A 370 4.66 14.88 -28.88
C ASN A 370 6.11 14.39 -28.70
N GLN A 371 6.25 13.09 -28.44
CA GLN A 371 7.53 12.43 -28.22
C GLN A 371 7.53 11.06 -28.88
N ARG A 372 8.72 10.51 -29.12
CA ARG A 372 8.85 9.14 -29.62
C ARG A 372 8.25 8.16 -28.60
N LEU A 373 7.36 7.28 -29.06
CA LEU A 373 6.73 6.24 -28.23
C LEU A 373 7.41 4.88 -28.43
N ASP A 374 7.72 4.54 -29.68
CA ASP A 374 8.30 3.24 -30.05
C ASP A 374 9.67 3.00 -29.41
N GLY A 375 9.84 1.82 -28.81
CA GLY A 375 11.06 1.37 -28.17
C GLY A 375 11.22 1.80 -26.71
N ARG A 376 10.31 2.61 -26.15
CA ARG A 376 10.33 3.04 -24.75
C ARG A 376 9.77 1.98 -23.81
N ILE A 377 10.08 2.12 -22.53
CA ILE A 377 9.58 1.22 -21.49
C ILE A 377 8.34 1.82 -20.85
N ILE A 378 7.26 1.05 -20.87
CA ILE A 378 5.95 1.44 -20.35
C ILE A 378 5.52 0.45 -19.26
N GLU A 379 5.01 0.97 -18.15
CA GLU A 379 4.47 0.16 -17.08
C GLU A 379 3.02 -0.25 -17.42
N CYS A 380 2.73 -1.55 -17.45
CA CYS A 380 1.42 -2.07 -17.82
C CYS A 380 0.87 -3.03 -16.75
N TYR A 381 -0.44 -3.15 -16.68
CA TYR A 381 -1.15 -4.12 -15.85
C TYR A 381 -2.16 -4.90 -16.70
N ARG A 382 -2.61 -6.05 -16.18
CA ARG A 382 -3.66 -6.84 -16.82
C ARG A 382 -5.01 -6.46 -16.23
N HIS A 383 -5.87 -5.90 -17.06
CA HIS A 383 -7.25 -5.58 -16.69
C HIS A 383 -8.05 -6.86 -16.41
N PRO A 384 -9.06 -6.85 -15.51
CA PRO A 384 -9.89 -8.03 -15.23
C PRO A 384 -10.57 -8.66 -16.46
N SER A 385 -10.78 -7.90 -17.54
CA SER A 385 -11.25 -8.44 -18.83
C SER A 385 -10.21 -9.29 -19.59
N GLY A 386 -9.00 -9.40 -19.06
CA GLY A 386 -7.87 -10.13 -19.64
C GLY A 386 -6.96 -9.30 -20.55
N GLN A 387 -7.35 -8.06 -20.88
CA GLN A 387 -6.59 -7.13 -21.73
C GLN A 387 -5.43 -6.49 -20.98
N TRP A 388 -4.33 -6.20 -21.69
CA TRP A 388 -3.23 -5.41 -21.14
C TRP A 388 -3.47 -3.92 -21.36
N LYS A 389 -3.35 -3.14 -20.28
CA LYS A 389 -3.51 -1.68 -20.25
C LYS A 389 -2.24 -1.05 -19.68
N TYR A 390 -1.92 0.17 -20.09
CA TYR A 390 -0.84 0.91 -19.43
C TYR A 390 -1.33 1.42 -18.08
N LYS A 391 -0.42 1.49 -17.10
CA LYS A 391 -0.68 2.16 -15.82
C LYS A 391 -0.66 3.67 -16.07
N ALA A 392 -1.78 4.34 -15.79
CA ALA A 392 -1.87 5.78 -15.91
C ALA A 392 -1.36 6.47 -14.63
N GLU A 393 -0.73 7.62 -14.79
CA GLU A 393 -0.50 8.57 -13.71
C GLU A 393 -1.79 9.35 -13.39
N HIS A 394 -1.76 10.15 -12.33
CA HIS A 394 -2.90 10.96 -11.88
C HIS A 394 -3.43 11.93 -12.96
N ASN A 395 -2.59 12.35 -13.89
CA ASN A 395 -2.95 13.21 -15.03
C ASN A 395 -3.51 12.41 -16.23
N GLY A 396 -3.69 11.09 -16.10
CA GLY A 396 -4.17 10.18 -17.15
C GLY A 396 -3.11 9.76 -18.16
N HIS A 397 -1.89 10.30 -18.07
CA HIS A 397 -0.80 9.94 -18.98
C HIS A 397 -0.23 8.56 -18.61
N PRO A 398 0.28 7.80 -19.58
CA PRO A 398 0.99 6.55 -19.30
C PRO A 398 2.21 6.80 -18.42
N ARG A 399 2.44 5.87 -17.49
CA ARG A 399 3.65 5.83 -16.68
C ARG A 399 4.81 5.24 -17.48
N TRP A 400 5.65 6.13 -18.00
CA TRP A 400 6.89 5.77 -18.67
C TRP A 400 7.98 5.46 -17.65
N ARG A 401 8.78 4.44 -17.94
CA ARG A 401 9.89 3.99 -17.09
C ARG A 401 11.22 4.41 -17.69
N ASP A 402 11.39 5.70 -17.89
CA ASP A 402 12.64 6.27 -18.41
C ASP A 402 13.79 6.15 -17.38
N ASP A 403 13.46 5.80 -16.12
CA ASP A 403 14.42 5.38 -15.08
C ASP A 403 15.08 4.02 -15.37
N LYS A 404 14.51 3.24 -16.29
CA LYS A 404 14.99 1.90 -16.62
C LYS A 404 15.68 1.88 -17.97
N LYS A 405 16.78 1.14 -18.02
CA LYS A 405 17.46 0.83 -19.28
C LYS A 405 16.71 -0.23 -20.08
N ASP A 406 16.16 -1.24 -19.40
CA ASP A 406 15.57 -2.42 -20.02
C ASP A 406 14.21 -2.75 -19.39
N ALA A 407 13.33 -3.37 -20.20
CA ALA A 407 12.08 -3.97 -19.72
C ALA A 407 12.37 -5.06 -18.68
N ASN A 408 11.33 -5.49 -17.96
CA ASN A 408 11.50 -6.61 -17.03
C ASN A 408 11.99 -7.87 -17.77
N HIS A 409 12.87 -8.62 -17.10
CA HIS A 409 13.35 -9.89 -17.59
C HIS A 409 12.24 -10.95 -17.49
N ILE A 410 12.24 -11.94 -18.41
CA ILE A 410 11.23 -13.01 -18.44
C ILE A 410 11.10 -13.76 -17.10
N SER A 411 12.18 -13.90 -16.34
CA SER A 411 12.12 -14.49 -14.99
C SER A 411 11.28 -13.66 -14.01
N THR A 412 11.37 -12.33 -14.08
CA THR A 412 10.57 -11.42 -13.27
C THR A 412 9.11 -11.51 -13.67
N VAL A 413 8.83 -11.51 -14.98
CA VAL A 413 7.47 -11.71 -15.51
C VAL A 413 6.90 -13.01 -14.98
N ASN A 414 7.61 -14.13 -15.16
CA ASN A 414 7.19 -15.44 -14.68
C ASN A 414 6.93 -15.50 -13.17
N SER A 415 7.70 -14.75 -12.37
CA SER A 415 7.50 -14.67 -10.92
C SER A 415 6.21 -13.96 -10.49
N VAL A 416 5.65 -13.11 -11.35
CA VAL A 416 4.39 -12.39 -11.09
C VAL A 416 3.21 -12.90 -11.93
N LEU A 417 3.46 -13.76 -12.94
CA LEU A 417 2.43 -14.30 -13.83
C LEU A 417 1.25 -14.91 -13.07
N ALA A 418 1.50 -15.73 -12.05
CA ALA A 418 0.42 -16.38 -11.30
C ALA A 418 -0.53 -15.36 -10.64
N SER A 419 0.02 -14.26 -10.09
CA SER A 419 -0.76 -13.16 -9.49
C SER A 419 -1.48 -12.31 -10.54
N ILE A 420 -1.07 -12.37 -11.80
CA ILE A 420 -1.65 -11.63 -12.93
C ILE A 420 -2.71 -12.48 -13.67
N GLU A 421 -2.51 -13.79 -13.77
CA GLU A 421 -3.42 -14.71 -14.45
C GLU A 421 -4.61 -15.09 -13.60
N ASN A 422 -4.37 -15.35 -12.31
CA ASN A 422 -5.41 -15.69 -11.35
C ASN A 422 -5.37 -14.72 -10.16
N PRO A 423 -5.61 -13.41 -10.41
CA PRO A 423 -5.56 -12.42 -9.36
C PRO A 423 -6.58 -12.73 -8.28
N VAL A 424 -6.21 -12.43 -7.03
CA VAL A 424 -7.16 -12.34 -5.92
C VAL A 424 -7.57 -10.88 -5.81
N THR A 425 -8.84 -10.59 -6.05
CA THR A 425 -9.38 -9.23 -5.98
C THR A 425 -9.75 -8.85 -4.55
N GLU A 426 -10.05 -7.56 -4.32
CA GLU A 426 -10.62 -7.09 -3.05
C GLU A 426 -11.94 -7.78 -2.73
N LEU A 427 -12.78 -7.98 -3.75
CA LEU A 427 -14.05 -8.70 -3.63
C LEU A 427 -13.84 -10.16 -3.23
N ASP A 428 -12.82 -10.84 -3.78
CA ASP A 428 -12.46 -12.20 -3.36
C ASP A 428 -12.08 -12.25 -1.86
N LEU A 429 -11.29 -11.27 -1.39
CA LEU A 429 -10.90 -11.19 0.03
C LEU A 429 -12.13 -10.93 0.92
N LEU A 430 -12.93 -9.92 0.60
CA LEU A 430 -14.14 -9.56 1.33
C LEU A 430 -15.15 -10.71 1.39
N ALA A 431 -15.34 -11.44 0.28
CA ALA A 431 -16.21 -12.61 0.22
C ALA A 431 -15.77 -13.75 1.15
N ASN A 432 -14.50 -13.77 1.55
CA ASN A 432 -13.95 -14.78 2.46
C ASN A 432 -13.78 -14.29 3.91
N GLU A 433 -13.99 -12.99 4.20
CA GLU A 433 -13.78 -12.39 5.52
C GLU A 433 -14.50 -13.15 6.65
N GLU A 434 -15.79 -13.45 6.45
CA GLU A 434 -16.61 -14.11 7.47
C GLU A 434 -16.21 -15.58 7.69
N ASN A 435 -15.80 -16.28 6.62
CA ASN A 435 -15.29 -17.64 6.72
C ASN A 435 -13.96 -17.67 7.48
N ILE A 436 -13.04 -16.76 7.17
CA ILE A 436 -11.77 -16.59 7.90
C ILE A 436 -12.07 -16.35 9.38
N LYS A 437 -12.93 -15.38 9.70
CA LYS A 437 -13.31 -15.06 11.08
C LYS A 437 -13.82 -16.29 11.84
N ARG A 438 -14.76 -17.04 11.26
CA ARG A 438 -15.33 -18.25 11.86
C ARG A 438 -14.27 -19.29 12.17
N GLU A 439 -13.41 -19.62 11.20
CA GLU A 439 -12.39 -20.64 11.40
C GLU A 439 -11.32 -20.20 12.42
N ILE A 440 -10.92 -18.92 12.43
CA ILE A 440 -10.00 -18.39 13.45
C ILE A 440 -10.62 -18.46 14.86
N TYR A 441 -11.90 -18.16 15.02
CA TYR A 441 -12.58 -18.30 16.32
C TYR A 441 -12.57 -19.76 16.80
N LYS A 442 -12.74 -20.74 15.90
CA LYS A 442 -12.60 -22.16 16.24
C LYS A 442 -11.17 -22.52 16.66
N LEU A 443 -10.16 -22.08 15.90
CA LEU A 443 -8.75 -22.34 16.23
C LEU A 443 -8.35 -21.79 17.60
N GLN A 444 -8.95 -20.68 18.01
CA GLN A 444 -8.72 -20.07 19.32
C GLN A 444 -9.53 -20.72 20.46
N GLY A 445 -10.33 -21.76 20.19
CA GLY A 445 -11.22 -22.37 21.18
C GLY A 445 -12.40 -21.48 21.58
N ARG A 446 -12.75 -20.48 20.76
CA ARG A 446 -13.79 -19.47 21.02
C ARG A 446 -14.99 -19.61 20.09
N ALA A 447 -15.25 -20.81 19.58
CA ALA A 447 -16.32 -21.08 18.62
C ALA A 447 -17.70 -20.61 19.13
N GLU A 448 -17.97 -20.71 20.43
CA GLU A 448 -19.24 -20.28 21.04
C GLU A 448 -19.42 -18.75 21.08
N GLN A 449 -18.33 -17.99 21.01
CA GLN A 449 -18.35 -16.52 20.97
C GLN A 449 -18.56 -15.99 19.56
N TYR A 450 -18.45 -16.84 18.55
CA TYR A 450 -18.69 -16.47 17.17
C TYR A 450 -20.19 -16.25 16.95
N ARG A 451 -20.53 -15.06 16.46
CA ARG A 451 -21.90 -14.69 16.06
C ARG A 451 -21.92 -14.44 14.56
N PRO A 452 -22.65 -15.23 13.77
CA PRO A 452 -22.76 -14.98 12.34
C PRO A 452 -23.46 -13.62 12.10
N PRO A 453 -23.19 -12.95 10.96
CA PRO A 453 -23.94 -11.78 10.56
C PRO A 453 -25.43 -12.10 10.50
N LEU A 454 -26.29 -11.20 11.00
CA LEU A 454 -27.72 -11.36 10.85
C LEU A 454 -28.08 -11.23 9.36
N ASP A 455 -28.55 -12.32 8.75
CA ASP A 455 -29.05 -12.28 7.38
C ASP A 455 -30.19 -11.27 7.28
N SER A 456 -30.01 -10.23 6.47
CA SER A 456 -31.07 -9.27 6.10
C SER A 456 -32.26 -9.93 5.36
N ALA A 457 -32.16 -11.21 5.02
CA ALA A 457 -33.25 -12.02 4.48
C ALA A 457 -34.11 -12.73 5.56
N GLY A 458 -33.58 -12.92 6.78
CA GLY A 458 -34.29 -13.58 7.89
C GLY A 458 -35.44 -12.73 8.45
N ASP A 459 -35.26 -11.42 8.50
CA ASP A 459 -36.24 -10.47 9.02
C ASP A 459 -37.53 -10.43 8.17
N LEU A 460 -37.45 -10.64 6.85
CA LEU A 460 -38.65 -10.68 6.00
C LEU A 460 -39.50 -11.95 6.24
N ARG A 461 -38.88 -13.06 6.68
CA ARG A 461 -39.59 -14.31 7.00
C ARG A 461 -40.14 -14.30 8.43
N GLU A 462 -39.40 -13.77 9.40
CA GLU A 462 -39.92 -13.59 10.77
C GLU A 462 -41.01 -12.51 10.84
N ALA A 463 -40.85 -11.39 10.14
CA ALA A 463 -41.89 -10.35 10.06
C ALA A 463 -43.17 -10.81 9.35
N LYS A 464 -43.08 -11.79 8.43
CA LYS A 464 -44.24 -12.45 7.83
C LYS A 464 -44.90 -13.47 8.77
N LYS A 465 -44.13 -14.23 9.55
CA LYS A 465 -44.68 -15.15 10.56
C LYS A 465 -45.38 -14.41 11.72
N ARG A 466 -44.86 -13.26 12.16
CA ARG A 466 -45.51 -12.42 13.18
C ARG A 466 -46.78 -11.70 12.69
N LYS A 467 -47.03 -11.64 11.37
CA LYS A 467 -48.25 -11.05 10.79
C LYS A 467 -49.36 -12.07 10.48
N LEU A 468 -49.11 -13.36 10.71
CA LEU A 468 -50.06 -14.46 10.45
C LEU A 468 -50.24 -15.30 11.73
N SER A 469 -50.73 -14.68 12.79
CA SER A 469 -51.41 -15.37 13.89
C SER A 469 -52.77 -14.69 14.11
N PRO A 470 -53.91 -15.42 14.15
CA PRO A 470 -55.23 -14.82 14.09
C PRO A 470 -55.60 -14.15 15.42
N SER A 471 -56.21 -12.98 15.34
CA SER A 471 -56.94 -12.34 16.43
C SER A 471 -58.15 -13.21 16.82
N GLU A 472 -58.07 -13.88 17.96
CA GLU A 472 -59.23 -14.47 18.63
C GLU A 472 -60.17 -13.37 19.15
N ALA A 473 -61.44 -13.61 18.93
CA ALA A 473 -62.55 -12.71 19.18
C ALA A 473 -62.89 -12.62 20.67
N ASN A 474 -63.05 -11.39 21.16
CA ASN A 474 -63.75 -11.11 22.41
C ASN A 474 -65.25 -11.39 22.23
N GLY A 475 -65.76 -12.42 22.92
CA GLY A 475 -67.18 -12.64 23.15
C GLY A 475 -67.58 -12.16 24.54
N SER A 476 -68.49 -11.20 24.58
CA SER A 476 -69.24 -10.77 25.76
C SER A 476 -70.39 -11.74 26.09
N HIS A 477 -70.62 -11.91 27.39
CA HIS A 477 -71.68 -12.65 28.11
C HIS A 477 -71.43 -14.10 28.48
#